data_AF-A0A1Q5PPI8-F1
#
_entry.id   AF-A0A1Q5PPI8-F1
#
_cell.length_a   1.000
_cell.length_b   1.000
_cell.length_c   1.000
_cell.angle_alpha   90.00
_cell.angle_beta   90.00
_cell.angle_gamma   90.00
#
_symmetry.space_group_name_H-M   'P 1'
#
loop_
_entity.id
_entity.type
_entity.pdbx_description
1 polymer ?
#
loop_
_entity_poly.entity_id
_entity_poly.type
_entity_poly.pdbx_seq_one_letter_code
_entity_poly.pdbx_strand_id
1 'polypeptide(L)'
;MLVSLLAVFSLSACTSAATNPPAAQVAMVDTQTSSTPELSLGPAPAATQETAETPEFHNSNLRVETYSGKAWVASGLRLTDEGSFVRIAIDFVGGEGDLGYRVDRNDSPSEMGRGEEITTSSDVPEIDLYITNTTIPTTDEQFDAHFTIPEKARMGGVEFRFDGVFEGETHLVVGTPNLNGYRISQTSNPKQLILDVKK
;
A
#
# COMPACT_ATOMS: atom_id res chain seq x y z
N MET A 1 59.98 -0.40 -10.90
CA MET A 1 59.67 0.94 -10.33
C MET A 1 58.32 0.84 -9.66
N LEU A 2 58.32 1.17 -8.36
CA LEU A 2 57.26 0.99 -7.38
C LEU A 2 56.50 2.32 -7.26
N VAL A 3 55.16 2.32 -7.31
CA VAL A 3 54.34 3.31 -6.57
C VAL A 3 53.02 2.65 -6.16
N SER A 4 52.96 2.21 -4.90
CA SER A 4 51.72 2.00 -4.16
C SER A 4 51.14 3.34 -3.74
N LEU A 5 49.82 3.51 -3.82
CA LEU A 5 49.11 4.57 -3.08
C LEU A 5 48.02 3.92 -2.22
N LEU A 6 48.32 3.84 -0.92
CA LEU A 6 47.46 3.35 0.15
C LEU A 6 46.74 4.58 0.74
N ALA A 7 45.40 4.61 0.72
CA ALA A 7 44.63 5.65 1.39
C ALA A 7 44.04 5.09 2.69
N VAL A 8 44.52 5.61 3.82
CA VAL A 8 44.04 5.35 5.18
C VAL A 8 43.16 6.53 5.59
N PHE A 9 41.91 6.28 6.00
CA PHE A 9 41.07 7.27 6.68
C PHE A 9 40.81 6.82 8.12
N SER A 10 41.17 7.70 9.07
CA SER A 10 41.06 7.51 10.51
C SER A 10 39.96 8.38 11.15
N LEU A 11 39.54 7.91 12.32
CA LEU A 11 38.44 8.26 13.25
C LEU A 11 38.14 9.75 13.51
N SER A 12 36.87 10.03 13.88
CA SER A 12 36.54 10.97 14.96
C SER A 12 35.25 10.58 15.69
N ALA A 13 35.37 10.30 16.99
CA ALA A 13 34.29 10.18 17.95
C ALA A 13 34.12 11.52 18.69
N CYS A 14 32.88 11.92 18.97
CA CYS A 14 32.59 12.99 19.93
C CYS A 14 31.62 12.46 20.99
N THR A 15 32.15 12.27 22.20
CA THR A 15 31.39 12.08 23.43
C THR A 15 31.09 13.44 24.03
N SER A 16 29.96 13.60 24.70
CA SER A 16 29.76 14.61 25.75
C SER A 16 28.67 14.14 26.69
N ALA A 17 29.02 14.06 27.97
CA ALA A 17 28.17 13.66 29.08
C ALA A 17 27.97 14.83 30.06
N ALA A 18 26.90 14.72 30.86
CA ALA A 18 26.55 15.42 32.11
C ALA A 18 26.08 16.89 31.95
N THR A 19 25.02 17.36 32.63
CA THR A 19 24.90 17.40 34.11
C THR A 19 23.46 17.76 34.54
N ASN A 20 22.90 17.07 35.54
CA ASN A 20 21.72 17.45 36.36
C ASN A 20 22.19 18.25 37.60
N PRO A 21 21.41 19.14 38.27
CA PRO A 21 20.45 18.74 39.34
C PRO A 21 19.38 19.84 39.70
N PRO A 22 18.68 19.87 40.88
CA PRO A 22 18.12 18.84 41.78
C PRO A 22 16.59 19.01 42.06
N ALA A 23 16.07 18.13 42.91
CA ALA A 23 14.67 17.85 43.29
C ALA A 23 14.02 18.71 44.40
N ALA A 24 12.68 18.64 44.51
CA ALA A 24 11.86 18.67 45.73
C ALA A 24 10.48 18.02 45.40
N GLN A 25 10.07 16.88 45.97
CA GLN A 25 9.30 16.69 47.23
C GLN A 25 7.97 17.50 47.24
N VAL A 26 6.75 17.02 47.55
CA VAL A 26 6.20 15.95 48.41
C VAL A 26 4.79 15.55 47.92
N ALA A 27 4.35 14.35 48.32
CA ALA A 27 3.03 13.71 48.18
C ALA A 27 1.79 14.55 48.59
N MET A 28 0.62 14.16 48.05
CA MET A 28 -0.55 13.70 48.83
C MET A 28 -1.66 13.20 47.87
N VAL A 29 -2.10 11.96 48.11
CA VAL A 29 -3.33 11.38 47.58
C VAL A 29 -4.46 11.84 48.48
N ASP A 30 -5.48 12.48 47.91
CA ASP A 30 -6.79 12.53 48.56
C ASP A 30 -7.92 12.46 47.53
N THR A 31 -9.00 11.84 47.97
CA THR A 31 -10.04 11.18 47.19
C THR A 31 -11.11 12.18 46.78
N GLN A 32 -11.40 12.31 45.48
CA GLN A 32 -12.48 13.17 44.99
C GLN A 32 -13.67 12.32 44.52
N THR A 33 -14.71 12.27 45.36
CA THR A 33 -16.08 11.93 44.96
C THR A 33 -16.84 13.24 44.80
N SER A 34 -17.41 13.51 43.61
CA SER A 34 -18.83 13.81 43.41
C SER A 34 -19.13 14.70 42.18
N SER A 35 -20.25 14.35 41.54
CA SER A 35 -21.13 15.10 40.63
C SER A 35 -20.65 15.49 39.23
N THR A 36 -21.07 14.66 38.26
CA THR A 36 -21.24 14.96 36.84
C THR A 36 -22.28 16.07 36.62
N PRO A 37 -22.02 17.11 35.80
CA PRO A 37 -23.08 17.93 35.23
C PRO A 37 -23.61 17.27 33.94
N GLU A 38 -24.89 16.94 33.91
CA GLU A 38 -25.61 16.59 32.68
C GLU A 38 -25.67 17.82 31.75
N LEU A 39 -24.87 17.79 30.68
CA LEU A 39 -25.07 18.64 29.53
C LEU A 39 -26.16 18.03 28.66
N SER A 40 -27.35 18.62 28.71
CA SER A 40 -28.45 18.34 27.77
C SER A 40 -28.00 18.75 26.36
N LEU A 41 -27.66 17.77 25.54
CA LEU A 41 -27.43 17.94 24.11
C LEU A 41 -28.79 17.92 23.41
N GLY A 42 -29.15 19.05 22.79
CA GLY A 42 -30.25 19.10 21.83
C GLY A 42 -30.02 18.12 20.67
N PRO A 43 -31.07 17.76 19.92
CA PRO A 43 -30.96 16.77 18.85
C PRO A 43 -29.89 17.20 17.83
N ALA A 44 -28.87 16.38 17.68
CA ALA A 44 -27.87 16.53 16.63
C ALA A 44 -28.59 16.53 15.27
N PRO A 45 -28.22 17.42 14.33
CA PRO A 45 -28.72 17.32 12.97
C PRO A 45 -28.37 15.93 12.44
N ALA A 46 -29.36 15.24 11.88
CA ALA A 46 -29.16 13.94 11.27
C ALA A 46 -28.03 14.08 10.24
N ALA A 47 -26.91 13.40 10.50
CA ALA A 47 -25.87 13.24 9.51
C ALA A 47 -26.51 12.57 8.30
N THR A 48 -26.60 13.28 7.19
CA THR A 48 -26.86 12.67 5.89
C THR A 48 -25.76 11.64 5.68
N GLN A 49 -26.09 10.36 5.82
CA GLN A 49 -25.22 9.29 5.37
C GLN A 49 -25.12 9.45 3.85
N GLU A 50 -24.00 9.99 3.39
CA GLU A 50 -23.61 9.90 2.01
C GLU A 50 -23.38 8.40 1.75
N THR A 51 -24.35 7.76 1.10
CA THR A 51 -24.22 6.37 0.67
C THR A 51 -23.03 6.34 -0.28
N ALA A 52 -21.89 5.82 0.19
CA ALA A 52 -20.74 5.60 -0.68
C ALA A 52 -21.16 4.65 -1.80
N GLU A 53 -21.34 5.18 -3.00
CA GLU A 53 -21.71 4.38 -4.16
C GLU A 53 -20.59 3.39 -4.46
N THR A 54 -20.97 2.13 -4.64
CA THR A 54 -20.02 1.11 -5.04
C THR A 54 -19.61 1.37 -6.49
N PRO A 55 -18.30 1.47 -6.81
CA PRO A 55 -17.87 1.72 -8.18
C PRO A 55 -18.40 0.67 -9.15
N GLU A 56 -18.75 1.12 -10.35
CA GLU A 56 -19.18 0.23 -11.43
C GLU A 56 -18.02 -0.62 -11.95
N PHE A 57 -18.35 -1.77 -12.55
CA PHE A 57 -17.37 -2.60 -13.23
C PHE A 57 -17.04 -2.01 -14.61
N HIS A 58 -15.75 -1.84 -14.86
CA HIS A 58 -15.16 -1.42 -16.13
C HIS A 58 -14.77 -2.63 -16.98
N ASN A 59 -14.85 -2.45 -18.30
CA ASN A 59 -14.44 -3.43 -19.30
C ASN A 59 -13.54 -2.81 -20.39
N SER A 60 -12.91 -1.68 -20.07
CA SER A 60 -11.97 -0.94 -20.93
C SER A 60 -10.81 -0.46 -20.07
N ASN A 61 -9.76 0.08 -20.68
CA ASN A 61 -8.60 0.58 -19.95
C ASN A 61 -9.01 1.75 -19.05
N LEU A 62 -8.36 1.87 -17.89
CA LEU A 62 -8.67 2.90 -16.89
C LEU A 62 -7.36 3.54 -16.43
N ARG A 63 -7.37 4.85 -16.26
CA ARG A 63 -6.19 5.61 -15.87
C ARG A 63 -6.56 6.75 -14.92
N VAL A 64 -5.89 6.79 -13.78
CA VAL A 64 -5.94 7.88 -12.80
C VAL A 64 -4.50 8.23 -12.47
N GLU A 65 -4.10 9.44 -12.79
CA GLU A 65 -2.71 9.87 -12.57
C GLU A 65 -2.55 10.59 -11.24
N THR A 66 -1.69 10.04 -10.40
CA THR A 66 -1.27 10.67 -9.15
C THR A 66 0.23 10.48 -9.00
N TYR A 67 0.94 11.57 -8.74
CA TYR A 67 2.35 11.56 -8.37
C TYR A 67 2.54 12.55 -7.22
N SER A 68 3.26 12.12 -6.20
CA SER A 68 3.63 12.95 -5.07
C SER A 68 5.11 12.77 -4.73
N GLY A 69 5.66 13.67 -3.92
CA GLY A 69 7.01 13.50 -3.37
C GLY A 69 7.11 12.49 -2.22
N LYS A 70 5.99 11.87 -1.81
CA LYS A 70 5.91 10.96 -0.66
C LYS A 70 5.18 9.67 -1.05
N ALA A 71 5.89 8.89 -1.85
CA ALA A 71 5.37 7.67 -2.43
C ALA A 71 5.15 6.55 -1.40
N TRP A 72 4.21 5.67 -1.70
CA TRP A 72 3.79 4.57 -0.85
C TRP A 72 4.59 3.28 -1.09
N VAL A 73 4.83 2.49 -0.06
CA VAL A 73 5.43 1.14 -0.20
C VAL A 73 4.34 0.09 -0.13
N ALA A 74 4.25 -0.77 -1.15
CA ALA A 74 3.35 -1.92 -1.11
C ALA A 74 3.79 -2.89 0.01
N SER A 75 2.86 -3.29 0.88
CA SER A 75 3.18 -3.97 2.14
C SER A 75 2.37 -5.24 2.42
N GLY A 76 1.40 -5.57 1.57
CA GLY A 76 0.54 -6.72 1.81
C GLY A 76 -0.41 -7.00 0.66
N LEU A 77 -0.85 -8.25 0.59
CA LEU A 77 -1.82 -8.75 -0.39
C LEU A 77 -2.87 -9.60 0.32
N ARG A 78 -4.14 -9.36 -0.01
CA ARG A 78 -5.24 -10.26 0.37
C ARG A 78 -6.14 -10.53 -0.83
N LEU A 79 -6.46 -11.81 -1.01
CA LEU A 79 -7.48 -12.26 -1.94
C LEU A 79 -8.71 -12.70 -1.13
N THR A 80 -9.91 -12.34 -1.58
CA THR A 80 -11.18 -12.76 -0.97
C THR A 80 -12.18 -13.14 -2.04
N ASP A 81 -12.83 -14.30 -1.90
CA ASP A 81 -13.89 -14.74 -2.81
C ASP A 81 -15.24 -14.18 -2.33
N GLU A 82 -15.82 -13.28 -3.12
CA GLU A 82 -17.08 -12.59 -2.84
C GLU A 82 -18.25 -13.20 -3.65
N GLY A 83 -18.10 -14.46 -4.06
CA GLY A 83 -19.12 -15.23 -4.77
C GLY A 83 -19.13 -14.98 -6.28
N SER A 84 -19.30 -13.72 -6.72
CA SER A 84 -19.35 -13.34 -8.15
C SER A 84 -18.07 -12.70 -8.69
N PHE A 85 -17.18 -12.28 -7.79
CA PHE A 85 -15.89 -11.69 -8.10
C PHE A 85 -14.87 -12.10 -7.02
N VAL A 86 -13.59 -11.94 -7.34
CA VAL A 86 -12.49 -12.01 -6.38
C VAL A 86 -12.05 -10.59 -6.08
N ARG A 87 -11.94 -10.26 -4.79
CA ARG A 87 -11.35 -9.00 -4.32
C ARG A 87 -9.87 -9.19 -4.08
N ILE A 88 -9.06 -8.33 -4.70
CA ILE A 88 -7.62 -8.23 -4.50
C ILE A 88 -7.37 -6.91 -3.78
N ALA A 89 -7.00 -6.96 -2.51
CA ALA A 89 -6.63 -5.79 -1.72
C ALA A 89 -5.11 -5.75 -1.54
N ILE A 90 -4.51 -4.64 -1.96
CA ILE A 90 -3.08 -4.38 -1.81
C ILE A 90 -2.93 -3.28 -0.77
N ASP A 91 -2.17 -3.58 0.29
CA ASP A 91 -1.89 -2.61 1.35
C ASP A 91 -0.66 -1.78 1.05
N PHE A 92 -0.65 -0.57 1.58
CA PHE A 92 0.44 0.37 1.43
C PHE A 92 0.77 1.08 2.75
N VAL A 93 2.06 1.37 2.95
CA VAL A 93 2.58 2.05 4.14
C VAL A 93 3.57 3.16 3.79
N GLY A 94 3.84 4.06 4.74
CA GLY A 94 4.97 5.00 4.69
C GLY A 94 4.85 6.17 3.72
N GLY A 95 3.74 6.30 2.99
CA GLY A 95 3.50 7.38 2.03
C GLY A 95 2.47 8.41 2.49
N GLU A 96 2.19 9.38 1.63
CA GLU A 96 1.13 10.37 1.78
C GLU A 96 0.36 10.57 0.46
N GLY A 97 -0.85 11.12 0.55
CA GLY A 97 -1.71 11.37 -0.61
C GLY A 97 -2.37 10.12 -1.18
N ASP A 98 -2.85 10.23 -2.42
CA ASP A 98 -3.54 9.15 -3.13
C ASP A 98 -2.61 8.35 -4.01
N LEU A 99 -3.02 7.11 -4.32
CA LEU A 99 -2.36 6.31 -5.33
C LEU A 99 -2.92 6.73 -6.70
N GLY A 100 -2.10 6.69 -7.73
CA GLY A 100 -2.60 6.66 -9.11
C GLY A 100 -2.55 5.22 -9.61
N TYR A 101 -3.16 4.98 -10.76
CA TYR A 101 -3.15 3.66 -11.38
C TYR A 101 -3.46 3.73 -12.88
N ARG A 102 -2.92 2.76 -13.60
CA ARG A 102 -3.25 2.44 -14.99
C ARG A 102 -3.57 0.96 -15.10
N VAL A 103 -4.70 0.65 -15.71
CA VAL A 103 -5.13 -0.71 -16.01
C VAL A 103 -5.25 -0.85 -17.51
N ASP A 104 -4.51 -1.79 -18.06
CA ASP A 104 -4.58 -2.18 -19.45
C ASP A 104 -5.01 -3.64 -19.59
N ARG A 105 -5.58 -3.98 -20.75
CA ARG A 105 -5.74 -5.38 -21.16
C ARG A 105 -4.55 -5.74 -22.03
N ASN A 106 -3.82 -6.77 -21.63
CA ASN A 106 -2.58 -7.14 -22.26
C ASN A 106 -2.52 -8.65 -22.50
N ASP A 107 -2.33 -9.08 -23.74
CA ASP A 107 -2.21 -10.51 -24.10
C ASP A 107 -0.85 -11.09 -23.71
N SER A 108 0.15 -10.24 -23.51
CA SER A 108 1.52 -10.61 -23.16
C SER A 108 2.14 -9.54 -22.25
N PRO A 109 1.64 -9.38 -21.02
CA PRO A 109 2.25 -8.45 -20.07
C PRO A 109 3.67 -8.89 -19.77
N SER A 110 4.53 -7.93 -19.46
CA SER A 110 5.96 -8.16 -19.32
C SER A 110 6.47 -7.47 -18.05
N GLU A 111 7.45 -8.09 -17.41
CA GLU A 111 8.11 -7.56 -16.23
C GLU A 111 8.75 -6.21 -16.50
N MET A 112 8.66 -5.31 -15.52
CA MET A 112 9.35 -4.04 -15.56
C MET A 112 10.87 -4.25 -15.47
N GLY A 113 11.62 -3.47 -16.25
CA GLY A 113 13.08 -3.54 -16.29
C GLY A 113 13.64 -4.70 -17.13
N ARG A 114 13.22 -5.95 -16.89
CA ARG A 114 13.70 -7.12 -17.65
C ARG A 114 12.99 -7.31 -19.00
N GLY A 115 11.70 -6.98 -19.07
CA GLY A 115 10.87 -7.18 -20.26
C GLY A 115 10.58 -8.64 -20.59
N GLU A 116 10.69 -9.55 -19.61
CA GLU A 116 10.30 -10.95 -19.76
C GLU A 116 8.78 -11.08 -19.62
N GLU A 117 8.15 -11.96 -20.40
CA GLU A 117 6.70 -12.15 -20.36
C GLU A 117 6.26 -12.74 -19.02
N ILE A 118 5.26 -12.12 -18.39
CA ILE A 118 4.58 -12.61 -17.21
C ILE A 118 3.42 -13.47 -17.69
N THR A 119 3.45 -14.75 -17.34
CA THR A 119 2.38 -15.69 -17.69
C THR A 119 1.46 -15.97 -16.51
N THR A 120 0.16 -15.98 -16.76
CA THR A 120 -0.83 -16.56 -15.83
C THR A 120 -1.45 -17.82 -16.40
N SER A 121 -2.36 -18.46 -15.67
CA SER A 121 -3.15 -19.59 -16.19
C SER A 121 -4.25 -19.18 -17.19
N SER A 122 -4.33 -17.91 -17.60
CA SER A 122 -5.35 -17.39 -18.52
C SER A 122 -4.97 -17.65 -19.98
N ASP A 123 -5.93 -18.10 -20.80
CA ASP A 123 -5.77 -18.22 -22.26
C ASP A 123 -6.20 -16.93 -23.01
N VAL A 124 -6.68 -15.93 -22.27
CA VAL A 124 -7.24 -14.66 -22.76
C VAL A 124 -6.45 -13.48 -22.18
N PRO A 125 -6.58 -12.27 -22.75
CA PRO A 125 -5.89 -11.07 -22.27
C PRO A 125 -5.89 -10.93 -20.74
N GLU A 126 -4.84 -10.39 -20.16
CA GLU A 126 -4.69 -10.25 -18.72
C GLU A 126 -4.98 -8.80 -18.29
N ILE A 127 -5.33 -8.61 -17.02
CA ILE A 127 -5.41 -7.27 -16.42
C ILE A 127 -3.99 -6.89 -16.00
N ASP A 128 -3.42 -5.92 -16.71
CA ASP A 128 -2.08 -5.39 -16.49
C ASP A 128 -2.17 -4.08 -15.70
N LEU A 129 -1.84 -4.13 -14.40
CA LEU A 129 -2.06 -3.04 -13.45
C LEU A 129 -0.74 -2.42 -12.99
N TYR A 130 -0.60 -1.13 -13.24
CA TYR A 130 0.45 -0.26 -12.72
C TYR A 130 -0.16 0.66 -11.68
N ILE A 131 0.41 0.72 -10.48
CA ILE A 131 -0.01 1.61 -9.39
C ILE A 131 1.08 2.67 -9.24
N THR A 132 0.74 3.93 -9.51
CA THR A 132 1.68 5.05 -9.46
C THR A 132 1.70 5.68 -8.07
N ASN A 133 2.68 6.56 -7.83
CA ASN A 133 2.99 7.13 -6.51
C ASN A 133 3.42 6.05 -5.50
N THR A 134 4.19 5.08 -5.96
CA THR A 134 4.76 4.03 -5.11
C THR A 134 6.29 4.05 -5.15
N THR A 135 6.94 3.39 -4.19
CA THR A 135 8.39 3.33 -4.08
C THR A 135 8.84 2.01 -3.49
N ILE A 136 10.11 1.69 -3.71
CA ILE A 136 10.78 0.59 -3.00
C ILE A 136 10.81 0.88 -1.49
N PRO A 137 10.80 -0.16 -0.64
CA PRO A 137 11.04 -0.03 0.80
C PRO A 137 12.40 0.64 1.08
N THR A 138 12.45 1.49 2.11
CA THR A 138 13.65 2.23 2.53
C THR A 138 14.00 2.07 4.01
N THR A 139 13.12 1.43 4.79
CA THR A 139 13.32 1.11 6.21
C THR A 139 13.16 -0.39 6.44
N ASP A 140 13.77 -0.93 7.50
CA ASP A 140 13.68 -2.36 7.82
C ASP A 140 12.22 -2.83 7.97
N GLU A 141 11.38 -2.02 8.64
CA GLU A 141 9.94 -2.31 8.77
C GLU A 141 9.23 -2.38 7.41
N GLN A 142 9.55 -1.47 6.48
CA GLN A 142 9.00 -1.49 5.13
C GLN A 142 9.50 -2.70 4.34
N PHE A 143 10.77 -3.06 4.49
CA PHE A 143 11.35 -4.24 3.86
C PHE A 143 10.65 -5.52 4.34
N ASP A 144 10.53 -5.68 5.66
CA ASP A 144 9.89 -6.83 6.28
C ASP A 144 8.44 -6.98 5.80
N ALA A 145 7.69 -5.88 5.70
CA ALA A 145 6.32 -5.90 5.22
C ALA A 145 6.24 -6.20 3.71
N HIS A 146 7.03 -5.51 2.88
CA HIS A 146 7.02 -5.64 1.42
C HIS A 146 7.29 -7.08 0.96
N PHE A 147 8.29 -7.73 1.54
CA PHE A 147 8.68 -9.09 1.16
C PHE A 147 7.74 -10.19 1.69
N THR A 148 6.67 -9.84 2.40
CA THR A 148 5.57 -10.78 2.69
C THR A 148 4.61 -10.96 1.53
N ILE A 149 4.62 -10.04 0.54
CA ILE A 149 3.75 -10.15 -0.63
C ILE A 149 4.20 -11.36 -1.45
N PRO A 150 3.32 -12.35 -1.68
CA PRO A 150 3.69 -13.50 -2.50
C PRO A 150 3.81 -13.08 -3.96
N GLU A 151 4.82 -13.58 -4.65
CA GLU A 151 5.01 -13.36 -6.10
C GLU A 151 3.81 -13.88 -6.91
N LYS A 152 3.13 -14.93 -6.42
CA LYS A 152 1.96 -15.52 -7.05
C LYS A 152 0.91 -15.93 -6.03
N ALA A 153 -0.35 -15.66 -6.34
CA ALA A 153 -1.50 -16.13 -5.58
C ALA A 153 -2.65 -16.52 -6.52
N ARG A 154 -3.59 -17.36 -6.05
CA ARG A 154 -4.77 -17.75 -6.83
C ARG A 154 -5.98 -17.96 -5.93
N MET A 155 -7.14 -17.49 -6.36
CA MET A 155 -8.42 -17.71 -5.70
C MET A 155 -9.56 -17.67 -6.72
N GLY A 156 -10.55 -18.56 -6.62
CA GLY A 156 -11.76 -18.48 -7.45
C GLY A 156 -11.51 -18.47 -8.96
N GLY A 157 -10.42 -19.07 -9.44
CA GLY A 157 -10.02 -19.04 -10.86
C GLY A 157 -9.19 -17.82 -11.27
N VAL A 158 -9.17 -16.76 -10.47
CA VAL A 158 -8.34 -15.55 -10.66
C VAL A 158 -6.93 -15.80 -10.13
N GLU A 159 -5.93 -15.50 -10.95
CA GLU A 159 -4.50 -15.61 -10.63
C GLU A 159 -3.88 -14.22 -10.56
N PHE A 160 -3.07 -13.96 -9.53
CA PHE A 160 -2.35 -12.73 -9.31
C PHE A 160 -0.84 -13.01 -9.42
N ARG A 161 -0.12 -12.14 -10.12
CA ARG A 161 1.34 -12.12 -10.24
C ARG A 161 1.86 -10.75 -9.81
N PHE A 162 2.72 -10.71 -8.81
CA PHE A 162 3.39 -9.50 -8.35
C PHE A 162 4.77 -9.40 -9.00
N ASP A 163 4.99 -8.35 -9.77
CA ASP A 163 6.28 -8.09 -10.43
C ASP A 163 7.21 -7.20 -9.58
N GLY A 164 6.62 -6.40 -8.68
CA GLY A 164 7.36 -5.56 -7.75
C GLY A 164 7.22 -4.08 -8.07
N VAL A 165 8.27 -3.32 -7.78
CA VAL A 165 8.28 -1.86 -7.92
C VAL A 165 9.45 -1.41 -8.78
N PHE A 166 9.18 -0.58 -9.77
CA PHE A 166 10.18 0.01 -10.67
C PHE A 166 9.74 1.42 -11.06
N GLU A 167 10.68 2.37 -11.12
CA GLU A 167 10.44 3.75 -11.60
C GLU A 167 9.23 4.50 -11.02
N GLY A 168 8.87 4.20 -9.76
CA GLY A 168 7.76 4.86 -9.06
C GLY A 168 6.40 4.19 -9.28
N GLU A 169 6.40 2.99 -9.86
CA GLU A 169 5.22 2.19 -10.15
C GLU A 169 5.32 0.80 -9.50
N THR A 170 4.25 0.36 -8.85
CA THR A 170 4.08 -1.03 -8.44
C THR A 170 3.31 -1.75 -9.52
N HIS A 171 3.83 -2.86 -10.02
CA HIS A 171 3.25 -3.60 -11.13
C HIS A 171 2.80 -4.98 -10.71
N LEU A 172 1.63 -5.35 -11.22
CA LEU A 172 1.07 -6.67 -11.05
C LEU A 172 0.16 -7.02 -12.21
N VAL A 173 0.04 -8.32 -12.44
CA VAL A 173 -0.75 -8.89 -13.52
C VAL A 173 -1.80 -9.82 -12.93
N VAL A 174 -3.01 -9.74 -13.46
CA VAL A 174 -4.13 -10.58 -13.03
C VAL A 174 -4.71 -11.34 -14.21
N GLY A 175 -4.58 -12.67 -14.14
CA GLY A 175 -5.24 -13.61 -15.03
C GLY A 175 -6.63 -13.92 -14.51
N THR A 176 -7.64 -13.89 -15.38
CA THR A 176 -9.02 -14.24 -15.01
C THR A 176 -9.73 -14.97 -16.16
N PRO A 177 -10.59 -15.96 -15.87
CA PRO A 177 -11.47 -16.54 -16.89
C PRO A 177 -12.47 -15.52 -17.48
N ASN A 178 -12.67 -14.36 -16.84
CA ASN A 178 -13.66 -13.37 -17.26
C ASN A 178 -13.13 -11.93 -17.18
N LEU A 179 -12.67 -11.40 -18.30
CA LEU A 179 -12.14 -10.04 -18.40
C LEU A 179 -13.22 -8.95 -18.48
N ASN A 180 -14.51 -9.31 -18.53
CA ASN A 180 -15.60 -8.37 -18.78
C ASN A 180 -16.05 -7.59 -17.52
N GLY A 181 -15.17 -7.45 -16.54
CA GLY A 181 -15.43 -6.59 -15.40
C GLY A 181 -14.31 -6.61 -14.39
N TYR A 182 -13.68 -5.45 -14.21
CA TYR A 182 -12.96 -5.13 -12.99
C TYR A 182 -13.47 -3.80 -12.42
N ARG A 183 -13.31 -3.56 -11.12
CA ARG A 183 -13.49 -2.22 -10.53
C ARG A 183 -12.35 -1.92 -9.57
N ILE A 184 -11.98 -0.65 -9.49
CA ILE A 184 -10.95 -0.18 -8.57
C ILE A 184 -11.57 0.78 -7.56
N SER A 185 -11.20 0.62 -6.30
CA SER A 185 -11.43 1.60 -5.25
C SER A 185 -10.18 1.77 -4.38
N GLN A 186 -10.15 2.83 -3.57
CA GLN A 186 -9.08 3.07 -2.62
C GLN A 186 -9.65 3.35 -1.23
N THR A 187 -8.91 2.96 -0.19
CA THR A 187 -9.17 3.34 1.21
C THR A 187 -7.96 4.10 1.74
N SER A 188 -8.15 4.97 2.72
CA SER A 188 -7.07 5.82 3.27
C SER A 188 -6.53 5.35 4.61
N ASN A 189 -7.30 4.59 5.40
CA ASN A 189 -6.91 4.10 6.72
C ASN A 189 -7.47 2.68 6.97
N PRO A 190 -6.68 1.62 6.72
CA PRO A 190 -5.34 1.61 6.11
C PRO A 190 -5.36 2.10 4.64
N LYS A 191 -4.20 2.51 4.10
CA LYS A 191 -4.10 2.86 2.67
C LYS A 191 -4.13 1.57 1.84
N GLN A 192 -5.11 1.46 0.97
CA GLN A 192 -5.26 0.29 0.10
C GLN A 192 -5.69 0.68 -1.30
N LEU A 193 -5.26 -0.12 -2.27
CA LEU A 193 -5.91 -0.23 -3.56
C LEU A 193 -6.64 -1.56 -3.62
N ILE A 194 -7.93 -1.50 -3.96
CA ILE A 194 -8.82 -2.65 -4.03
C ILE A 194 -9.20 -2.85 -5.50
N LEU A 195 -8.84 -4.01 -6.06
CA LEU A 195 -9.22 -4.44 -7.39
C LEU A 195 -10.19 -5.62 -7.25
N ASP A 196 -11.45 -5.40 -7.62
CA ASP A 196 -12.44 -6.48 -7.69
C ASP A 196 -12.53 -6.98 -9.13
N VAL A 197 -12.33 -8.27 -9.35
CA VAL A 197 -12.26 -8.92 -10.68
C VAL A 197 -13.34 -9.98 -10.80
N LYS A 198 -14.19 -9.88 -11.82
CA LYS A 198 -15.21 -10.90 -12.07
C LYS A 198 -14.59 -12.26 -12.34
N LYS A 199 -15.28 -13.30 -11.86
CA LYS A 199 -15.00 -14.70 -12.18
C LYS A 199 -15.71 -15.13 -13.46
#